data_AF-A0A846QMC9-F1
#
_entry.id   AF-A0A846QMC9-F1
#
_cell.length_a   1.000
_cell.length_b   1.000
_cell.length_c   1.000
_cell.angle_alpha   90.00
_cell.angle_beta   90.00
_cell.angle_gamma   90.00
#
_symmetry.space_group_name_H-M   'P 1'
#
loop_
_entity.id
_entity.type
_entity.pdbx_description
1 polymer ?
#
loop_
_entity_poly.entity_id
_entity_poly.type
_entity_poly.pdbx_seq_one_letter_code
_entity_poly.pdbx_strand_id
1 'polypeptide(L)'
;MNNLLKFVLVPLVMIAIVAASADFADAKRLGGGRSFGGSKSYQNSYTKPVSPTRQSATSGTGMVNNQRSRFGGFGGFLGGMLAGSLLGSLFFGHPFAGGGFMDLIILGGLAFLLFKLFRRRSASSPQYATQGAGMSYGGAGPDPGTTSYRTGGQDQAASGWSTLGGGASAAQEPSVPVPPGFDEKEFLEGAKVAFSRLQGSWDARDLEDIAQFVSPAVLAEIREQAAQDPTPSRTEILMLNARLLEVRQEGQRTVATVFFDVFLRESPAAGSEQVREVWHFLREEGVAGDMWRLDGIQQLEG
;
A
#
# COMPACT_ATOMS: atom_id res chain seq x y z
N MET A 1 32.99 53.16 -9.88
CA MET A 1 32.59 51.74 -9.90
C MET A 1 31.95 51.46 -11.26
N ASN A 2 32.69 50.77 -12.15
CA ASN A 2 32.35 50.69 -13.58
C ASN A 2 30.98 50.05 -13.80
N ASN A 3 30.19 50.60 -14.71
CA ASN A 3 28.86 50.06 -15.04
C ASN A 3 28.92 48.59 -15.46
N LEU A 4 30.03 48.16 -16.07
CA LEU A 4 30.32 46.77 -16.42
C LEU A 4 30.32 45.82 -15.19
N LEU A 5 30.82 46.28 -14.05
CA LEU A 5 30.86 45.48 -12.81
C LEU A 5 29.43 45.25 -12.27
N LYS A 6 28.54 46.23 -12.41
CA LYS A 6 27.13 46.13 -11.98
C LYS A 6 26.34 45.16 -12.86
N PHE A 7 26.61 45.12 -14.17
CA PHE A 7 25.94 44.21 -15.11
C PHE A 7 26.26 42.72 -14.88
N VAL A 8 27.42 42.41 -14.28
CA VAL A 8 27.80 41.02 -13.96
C VAL A 8 27.45 40.64 -12.53
N LEU A 9 27.63 41.57 -11.58
CA LEU A 9 27.44 41.27 -10.16
C LEU A 9 25.96 41.11 -9.79
N VAL A 10 25.05 41.88 -10.39
CA VAL A 10 23.60 41.80 -10.11
C VAL A 10 22.98 40.46 -10.52
N PRO A 11 23.17 39.94 -11.76
CA PRO A 11 22.64 38.62 -12.11
C PRO A 11 23.31 37.50 -11.33
N LEU A 12 24.60 37.61 -10.98
CA LEU A 12 25.29 36.60 -10.18
C LEU A 12 24.77 36.54 -8.74
N VAL A 13 24.48 37.70 -8.13
CA VAL A 13 23.82 37.77 -6.82
C VAL A 13 22.38 37.26 -6.90
N MET A 14 21.63 37.56 -7.96
CA MET A 14 20.29 37.00 -8.16
C MET A 14 20.31 35.48 -8.33
N ILE A 15 21.26 34.93 -9.09
CA ILE A 15 21.43 33.49 -9.24
C ILE A 15 21.84 32.86 -7.90
N ALA A 16 22.71 33.50 -7.13
CA ALA A 16 23.10 33.03 -5.80
C ALA A 16 21.93 33.05 -4.81
N ILE A 17 21.05 34.06 -4.85
CA ILE A 17 19.84 34.12 -4.03
C ILE A 17 18.84 33.05 -4.46
N VAL A 18 18.65 32.83 -5.76
CA VAL A 18 17.77 31.76 -6.28
C VAL A 18 18.32 30.37 -5.92
N ALA A 19 19.64 30.17 -6.05
CA ALA A 19 20.30 28.92 -5.67
C ALA A 19 20.23 28.68 -4.16
N ALA A 20 20.35 29.72 -3.33
CA ALA A 20 20.19 29.62 -1.88
C ALA A 20 18.73 29.43 -1.43
N SER A 21 17.75 29.74 -2.29
CA SER A 21 16.32 29.46 -2.05
C SER A 21 15.86 28.09 -2.58
N ALA A 22 16.73 27.35 -3.28
CA ALA A 22 16.41 26.05 -3.87
C ALA A 22 16.59 24.88 -2.88
N ASP A 23 17.11 25.15 -1.68
CA ASP A 23 17.00 24.23 -0.55
C ASP A 23 15.59 24.37 0.05
N PHE A 24 14.58 23.92 -0.69
CA PHE A 24 13.40 23.42 -0.03
C PHE A 24 13.89 22.21 0.77
N ALA A 25 14.17 22.42 2.05
CA ALA A 25 14.34 21.33 2.99
C ALA A 25 13.09 20.46 2.84
N ASP A 26 13.26 19.32 2.19
CA ASP A 26 12.21 18.33 1.96
C ASP A 26 11.87 17.77 3.34
N ALA A 27 11.01 18.49 4.05
CA ALA A 27 10.73 18.26 5.44
C ALA A 27 9.87 17.00 5.54
N LYS A 28 10.32 16.06 6.35
CA LYS A 28 9.94 14.66 6.20
C LYS A 28 8.74 14.34 7.08
N ARG A 29 7.80 13.54 6.58
CA ARG A 29 6.77 12.87 7.42
C ARG A 29 7.41 11.98 8.49
N LEU A 30 6.62 11.51 9.45
CA LEU A 30 7.11 10.58 10.48
C LEU A 30 7.85 9.39 9.86
N GLY A 31 9.06 9.11 10.33
CA GLY A 31 9.89 8.03 9.80
C GLY A 31 10.68 8.41 8.55
N GLY A 32 10.36 9.54 7.92
CA GLY A 32 11.04 10.10 6.75
C GLY A 32 11.33 9.13 5.61
N GLY A 33 10.38 8.22 5.35
CA GLY A 33 10.51 7.20 4.31
C GLY A 33 11.58 6.15 4.60
N ARG A 34 11.98 5.95 5.86
CA ARG A 34 12.93 4.92 6.30
C ARG A 34 12.23 3.82 7.09
N SER A 35 12.83 2.64 7.11
CA SER A 35 12.40 1.51 7.92
C SER A 35 13.18 1.49 9.25
N PHE A 36 12.50 1.34 10.38
CA PHE A 36 13.08 1.34 11.72
C PHE A 36 12.18 0.68 12.76
N GLY A 37 12.72 0.30 13.92
CA GLY A 37 11.93 -0.25 15.02
C GLY A 37 12.74 -0.99 16.08
N GLY A 38 12.03 -1.58 17.05
CA GLY A 38 12.60 -2.31 18.18
C GLY A 38 13.26 -3.64 17.83
N SER A 39 12.87 -4.27 16.71
CA SER A 39 13.52 -5.47 16.17
C SER A 39 14.42 -5.15 14.98
N LYS A 40 15.53 -5.88 14.86
CA LYS A 40 16.44 -5.80 13.68
C LYS A 40 15.72 -6.10 12.36
N SER A 41 14.67 -6.93 12.39
CA SER A 41 13.88 -7.24 11.20
C SER A 41 13.16 -6.02 10.61
N TYR A 42 12.92 -4.99 11.42
CA TYR A 42 12.20 -3.77 11.01
C TYR A 42 13.09 -2.73 10.33
N GLN A 43 14.41 -2.95 10.28
CA GLN A 43 15.35 -2.02 9.64
C GLN A 43 15.41 -2.20 8.11
N ASN A 44 14.93 -3.33 7.59
CA ASN A 44 14.88 -3.61 6.16
C ASN A 44 13.48 -3.32 5.60
N SER A 45 13.36 -3.21 4.27
CA SER A 45 12.06 -3.14 3.60
C SER A 45 11.21 -4.38 3.90
N TYR A 46 9.89 -4.21 3.97
CA TYR A 46 9.01 -5.32 4.27
C TYR A 46 8.95 -6.33 3.11
N THR A 47 9.31 -7.59 3.40
CA THR A 47 9.06 -8.73 2.51
C THR A 47 8.10 -9.68 3.22
N LYS A 48 7.06 -10.14 2.53
CA LYS A 48 6.08 -11.06 3.13
C LYS A 48 6.80 -12.38 3.48
N PRO A 49 6.77 -12.85 4.74
CA PRO A 49 7.36 -14.13 5.09
C PRO A 49 6.69 -15.24 4.30
N VAL A 50 7.48 -16.00 3.52
CA VAL A 50 7.01 -17.26 2.94
C VAL A 50 7.05 -18.32 4.03
N SER A 51 5.89 -18.87 4.39
CA SER A 51 5.84 -19.95 5.37
C SER A 51 6.68 -21.13 4.88
N PRO A 52 7.60 -21.69 5.68
CA PRO A 52 8.38 -22.84 5.26
C PRO A 52 7.46 -24.06 5.13
N THR A 53 7.32 -24.59 3.91
CA THR A 53 6.66 -25.86 3.65
C THR A 53 7.38 -26.95 4.45
N ARG A 54 6.70 -27.54 5.43
CA ARG A 54 7.23 -28.69 6.19
C ARG A 54 7.49 -29.84 5.22
N GLN A 55 8.76 -30.10 4.91
CA GLN A 55 9.17 -31.27 4.17
C GLN A 55 9.15 -32.46 5.14
N SER A 56 8.09 -33.27 5.06
CA SER A 56 7.98 -34.52 5.80
C SER A 56 9.08 -35.48 5.36
N ALA A 57 10.04 -35.73 6.25
CA ALA A 57 11.02 -36.80 6.10
C ALA A 57 10.35 -38.14 6.47
N THR A 58 10.14 -39.00 5.48
CA THR A 58 9.75 -40.40 5.71
C THR A 58 11.01 -41.24 5.95
N SER A 59 11.14 -41.75 7.17
CA SER A 59 12.12 -42.75 7.58
C SER A 59 11.74 -44.12 7.01
N GLY A 60 12.68 -44.77 6.33
CA GLY A 60 12.52 -46.14 5.82
C GLY A 60 13.86 -46.86 5.74
N THR A 61 14.02 -47.86 6.61
CA THR A 61 15.09 -48.87 6.63
C THR A 61 14.97 -49.87 5.48
N GLY A 62 16.07 -50.26 4.83
CA GLY A 62 16.13 -51.47 3.98
C GLY A 62 17.24 -51.48 2.92
N MET A 63 18.01 -52.57 2.88
CA MET A 63 19.19 -52.84 2.03
C MET A 63 18.88 -53.29 0.59
N VAL A 64 19.82 -52.97 -0.33
CA VAL A 64 20.34 -53.75 -1.50
C VAL A 64 19.36 -54.28 -2.57
N ASN A 65 19.40 -53.73 -3.80
CA ASN A 65 20.05 -54.31 -5.01
C ASN A 65 19.60 -53.60 -6.31
N ASN A 66 20.54 -53.56 -7.24
CA ASN A 66 20.54 -53.18 -8.66
C ASN A 66 19.33 -53.66 -9.50
N GLN A 67 18.68 -52.76 -10.26
CA GLN A 67 18.45 -52.95 -11.71
C GLN A 67 17.95 -51.69 -12.41
N ARG A 68 18.42 -51.51 -13.65
CA ARG A 68 18.08 -50.47 -14.62
C ARG A 68 16.61 -50.57 -15.09
N SER A 69 15.92 -49.44 -15.13
CA SER A 69 14.88 -49.04 -16.10
C SER A 69 14.94 -47.51 -16.18
N ARG A 70 15.49 -46.89 -17.24
CA ARG A 70 14.82 -46.45 -18.48
C ARG A 70 13.37 -45.96 -18.26
N PHE A 71 13.16 -44.70 -18.65
CA PHE A 71 11.90 -43.95 -18.76
C PHE A 71 11.28 -43.39 -17.47
N GLY A 72 11.36 -42.06 -17.33
CA GLY A 72 10.42 -41.29 -16.52
C GLY A 72 11.04 -40.11 -15.77
N GLY A 73 11.04 -38.93 -16.40
CA GLY A 73 10.97 -37.66 -15.66
C GLY A 73 12.28 -37.01 -15.22
N PHE A 74 13.06 -36.47 -16.16
CA PHE A 74 14.00 -35.38 -15.90
C PHE A 74 14.19 -34.49 -17.14
N GLY A 75 13.08 -34.09 -17.75
CA GLY A 75 13.05 -33.35 -19.03
C GLY A 75 12.41 -31.97 -18.95
N GLY A 76 12.26 -31.38 -17.76
CA GLY A 76 11.57 -30.10 -17.58
C GLY A 76 12.47 -28.88 -17.35
N PHE A 77 13.77 -29.06 -17.07
CA PHE A 77 14.64 -27.97 -16.63
C PHE A 77 15.58 -27.41 -17.70
N LEU A 78 15.57 -27.97 -18.91
CA LEU A 78 16.36 -27.47 -20.06
C LEU A 78 15.50 -27.12 -21.29
N GLY A 79 14.16 -27.17 -21.19
CA GLY A 79 13.25 -26.79 -22.29
C GLY A 79 12.92 -25.29 -22.35
N GLY A 80 13.12 -24.55 -21.25
CA GLY A 80 12.79 -23.11 -21.17
C GLY A 80 13.88 -22.17 -21.70
N MET A 81 15.13 -22.61 -21.79
CA MET A 81 16.25 -21.77 -22.27
C MET A 81 16.48 -21.84 -23.78
N LEU A 82 15.83 -22.75 -24.51
CA LEU A 82 15.91 -22.78 -25.98
C LEU A 82 14.74 -22.06 -26.66
N ALA A 83 13.58 -21.93 -26.00
CA ALA A 83 12.50 -21.06 -26.49
C ALA A 83 12.77 -19.58 -26.18
N GLY A 84 13.55 -19.28 -25.14
CA GLY A 84 13.96 -17.93 -24.78
C GLY A 84 15.07 -17.34 -25.66
N SER A 85 15.83 -18.16 -26.40
CA SER A 85 16.90 -17.65 -27.27
C SER A 85 16.41 -17.16 -28.63
N LEU A 86 15.28 -17.66 -29.13
CA LEU A 86 14.70 -17.21 -30.41
C LEU A 86 13.85 -15.94 -30.25
N LEU A 87 13.10 -15.83 -29.15
CA LEU A 87 12.40 -14.60 -28.77
C LEU A 87 13.35 -13.54 -28.22
N GLY A 88 14.40 -13.96 -27.50
CA GLY A 88 15.49 -13.10 -27.07
C GLY A 88 16.31 -12.54 -28.24
N SER A 89 16.54 -13.30 -29.32
CA SER A 89 17.25 -12.78 -30.50
C SER A 89 16.44 -11.76 -31.32
N LEU A 90 15.11 -11.78 -31.24
CA LEU A 90 14.24 -10.77 -31.86
C LEU A 90 14.12 -9.50 -31.02
N PHE A 91 14.31 -9.58 -29.70
CA PHE A 91 14.11 -8.45 -28.79
C PHE A 91 15.43 -7.80 -28.31
N PHE A 92 16.54 -8.56 -28.32
CA PHE A 92 17.85 -8.12 -27.83
C PHE A 92 18.89 -7.90 -28.94
N GLY A 93 18.51 -8.07 -30.21
CA GLY A 93 19.29 -7.68 -31.38
C GLY A 93 18.75 -6.38 -31.99
N HIS A 94 19.31 -5.24 -31.57
CA HIS A 94 19.17 -3.89 -32.15
C HIS A 94 17.91 -3.62 -33.04
N PRO A 95 16.76 -3.22 -32.47
CA PRO A 95 15.66 -2.64 -33.25
C PRO A 95 15.94 -1.18 -33.69
N PHE A 96 17.11 -0.61 -33.34
CA PHE A 96 17.35 0.84 -33.43
C PHE A 96 18.60 1.20 -34.22
N ALA A 97 18.89 0.46 -35.29
CA ALA A 97 19.96 0.81 -36.23
C ALA A 97 19.39 1.08 -37.63
N GLY A 98 18.53 2.09 -37.74
CA GLY A 98 18.14 2.69 -39.02
C GLY A 98 16.64 2.90 -39.16
N GLY A 99 16.21 4.17 -39.22
CA GLY A 99 14.81 4.57 -39.43
C GLY A 99 14.27 4.15 -40.80
N GLY A 100 13.93 2.88 -40.93
CA GLY A 100 13.36 2.28 -42.14
C GLY A 100 11.85 2.20 -42.10
N PHE A 101 11.24 2.10 -43.28
CA PHE A 101 9.79 1.93 -43.51
C PHE A 101 9.13 0.80 -42.68
N MET A 102 9.92 -0.19 -42.25
CA MET A 102 9.44 -1.30 -41.42
C MET A 102 9.06 -0.85 -40.00
N ASP A 103 9.78 0.10 -39.41
CA ASP A 103 9.46 0.65 -38.09
C ASP A 103 8.16 1.43 -38.11
N LEU A 104 7.87 2.11 -39.23
CA LEU A 104 6.63 2.85 -39.42
C LEU A 104 5.42 1.90 -39.51
N ILE A 105 5.57 0.73 -40.12
CA ILE A 105 4.51 -0.29 -40.19
C ILE A 105 4.28 -0.91 -38.81
N ILE A 106 5.34 -1.23 -38.06
CA ILE A 106 5.23 -1.83 -36.73
C ILE A 106 4.60 -0.83 -35.75
N LEU A 107 5.05 0.41 -35.75
CA LEU A 107 4.51 1.48 -34.90
C LEU A 107 3.06 1.82 -35.29
N GLY A 108 2.76 1.87 -36.59
CA GLY A 108 1.40 2.07 -37.11
C GLY A 108 0.45 0.91 -36.75
N GLY A 109 0.93 -0.34 -36.81
CA GLY A 109 0.18 -1.52 -36.39
C GLY A 109 -0.11 -1.53 -34.89
N LEU A 110 0.87 -1.13 -34.07
CA LEU A 110 0.70 -0.99 -32.62
C LEU A 110 -0.32 0.11 -32.28
N ALA A 111 -0.22 1.28 -32.92
CA ALA A 111 -1.18 2.37 -32.76
C ALA A 111 -2.60 1.98 -33.20
N PHE A 112 -2.74 1.24 -34.29
CA PHE A 112 -4.03 0.72 -34.77
C PHE A 112 -4.66 -0.28 -33.79
N LEU A 113 -3.86 -1.18 -33.20
CA LEU A 113 -4.31 -2.13 -32.18
C LEU A 113 -4.82 -1.40 -30.92
N LEU A 114 -4.08 -0.39 -30.45
CA LEU A 114 -4.50 0.44 -29.32
C LEU A 114 -5.79 1.20 -29.64
N PHE A 115 -5.86 1.88 -30.79
CA PHE A 115 -7.05 2.63 -31.21
C PHE A 115 -8.29 1.72 -31.35
N LYS A 116 -8.13 0.51 -31.90
CA LYS A 116 -9.21 -0.48 -32.04
C LYS A 116 -9.70 -1.00 -30.68
N LEU A 117 -8.82 -1.15 -29.70
CA LEU A 117 -9.17 -1.60 -28.36
C LEU A 117 -9.93 -0.51 -27.58
N PHE A 118 -9.50 0.74 -27.68
CA PHE A 118 -10.19 1.87 -27.05
C PHE A 118 -11.55 2.17 -27.69
N ARG A 119 -11.68 2.06 -29.01
CA ARG A 119 -12.96 2.28 -29.71
C ARG A 119 -14.00 1.20 -29.43
N ARG A 120 -13.59 -0.03 -29.07
CA ARG A 120 -14.51 -1.11 -28.65
C ARG A 120 -15.03 -0.95 -27.23
N ARG A 121 -14.37 -0.16 -26.37
CA ARG A 121 -14.86 0.15 -25.00
C ARG A 121 -15.82 1.35 -24.94
N SER A 122 -15.97 2.11 -26.02
CA SER A 122 -16.80 3.33 -26.04
C SER A 122 -18.20 3.15 -26.66
N ALA A 123 -18.61 1.93 -27.01
CA ALA A 123 -19.87 1.67 -27.73
C ALA A 123 -20.87 0.80 -26.95
N SER A 124 -20.96 0.98 -25.64
CA SER A 124 -22.02 0.36 -24.81
C SER A 124 -22.69 1.41 -23.93
N SER A 125 -23.72 2.06 -24.48
CA SER A 125 -24.67 2.89 -23.74
C SER A 125 -26.04 2.20 -23.78
N PRO A 126 -26.50 1.53 -22.71
CA PRO A 126 -27.89 1.10 -22.60
C PRO A 126 -28.75 2.27 -22.08
N GLN A 127 -29.66 2.71 -22.94
CA GLN A 127 -30.70 3.71 -22.64
C GLN A 127 -31.86 2.99 -21.93
N TYR A 128 -32.09 3.27 -20.64
CA TYR A 128 -33.23 2.75 -19.89
C TYR A 128 -34.39 3.76 -19.89
N ALA A 129 -35.55 3.29 -20.33
CA ALA A 129 -36.84 3.96 -20.27
C ALA A 129 -37.44 3.85 -18.85
N THR A 130 -38.00 4.96 -18.36
CA THR A 130 -38.77 5.02 -17.10
C THR A 130 -40.26 5.20 -17.41
N GLN A 131 -41.09 4.25 -16.96
CA GLN A 131 -42.55 4.31 -17.02
C GLN A 131 -43.07 4.60 -15.61
N GLY A 132 -43.73 5.75 -15.46
CA GLY A 132 -44.29 6.23 -14.20
C GLY A 132 -45.66 5.64 -13.86
N ALA A 133 -45.77 5.22 -12.60
CA ALA A 133 -46.77 5.55 -11.56
C ALA A 133 -48.28 5.74 -11.88
N GLY A 134 -49.08 5.20 -10.94
CA GLY A 134 -50.47 5.58 -10.62
C GLY A 134 -51.45 4.43 -10.84
N MET A 135 -52.38 4.04 -9.97
CA MET A 135 -53.03 4.69 -8.83
C MET A 135 -53.93 3.62 -8.17
N SER A 136 -54.06 3.54 -6.84
CA SER A 136 -55.31 3.10 -6.21
C SER A 136 -55.36 3.43 -4.72
N TYR A 137 -56.52 3.90 -4.28
CA TYR A 137 -56.84 4.52 -3.01
C TYR A 137 -57.93 3.67 -2.32
N GLY A 138 -57.85 3.49 -1.00
CA GLY A 138 -59.02 3.20 -0.17
C GLY A 138 -58.86 2.12 0.92
N GLY A 139 -59.30 2.45 2.13
CA GLY A 139 -59.90 1.47 3.05
C GLY A 139 -59.39 1.47 4.50
N ALA A 140 -60.20 2.02 5.41
CA ALA A 140 -60.01 2.18 6.85
C ALA A 140 -59.90 0.88 7.71
N GLY A 141 -59.26 1.02 8.88
CA GLY A 141 -59.41 0.15 10.07
C GLY A 141 -58.42 0.50 11.20
N PRO A 142 -58.85 0.72 12.47
CA PRO A 142 -57.95 1.08 13.58
C PRO A 142 -57.67 -0.09 14.53
N ASP A 143 -56.40 -0.27 14.94
CA ASP A 143 -56.03 -1.04 16.14
C ASP A 143 -54.70 -0.48 16.72
N PRO A 144 -54.53 -0.28 18.05
CA PRO A 144 -53.39 0.42 18.62
C PRO A 144 -52.33 -0.56 19.16
N GLY A 145 -51.07 -0.35 18.77
CA GLY A 145 -49.98 -1.13 19.36
C GLY A 145 -48.59 -0.67 18.91
N THR A 146 -47.84 -0.12 19.87
CA THR A 146 -46.36 -0.05 19.91
C THR A 146 -45.63 0.77 18.82
N THR A 147 -45.37 2.04 19.15
CA THR A 147 -44.39 2.91 18.50
C THR A 147 -42.97 2.37 18.73
N SER A 148 -42.34 1.86 17.68
CA SER A 148 -40.88 1.67 17.60
C SER A 148 -40.35 2.48 16.42
N TYR A 149 -39.56 3.51 16.73
CA TYR A 149 -38.84 4.31 15.74
C TYR A 149 -37.76 3.44 15.09
N ARG A 150 -37.90 3.16 13.79
CA ARG A 150 -36.77 2.75 12.93
C ARG A 150 -36.65 3.72 11.76
N THR A 151 -35.62 4.55 11.86
CA THR A 151 -35.00 5.32 10.79
C THR A 151 -34.55 4.36 9.70
N GLY A 152 -35.30 4.29 8.60
CA GLY A 152 -34.91 3.60 7.37
C GLY A 152 -34.45 4.63 6.35
N GLY A 153 -33.15 4.67 6.05
CA GLY A 153 -32.62 5.61 5.07
C GLY A 153 -31.10 5.67 5.00
N GLN A 154 -30.39 4.54 4.89
CA GLN A 154 -28.96 4.59 4.51
C GLN A 154 -28.36 3.35 3.82
N ASP A 155 -29.17 2.42 3.29
CA ASP A 155 -28.63 1.17 2.72
C ASP A 155 -28.70 1.05 1.19
N GLN A 156 -29.10 2.11 0.47
CA GLN A 156 -29.16 2.09 -1.00
C GLN A 156 -27.95 2.74 -1.72
N ALA A 157 -27.01 3.34 -0.99
CA ALA A 157 -25.78 3.88 -1.58
C ALA A 157 -24.64 2.85 -1.65
N ALA A 158 -24.68 1.78 -0.83
CA ALA A 158 -23.64 0.76 -0.79
C ALA A 158 -23.77 -0.31 -1.89
N SER A 159 -24.95 -0.46 -2.49
CA SER A 159 -25.26 -1.50 -3.49
C SER A 159 -25.08 -1.03 -4.95
N GLY A 160 -24.83 0.26 -5.17
CA GLY A 160 -24.56 0.83 -6.51
C GLY A 160 -23.11 0.71 -6.98
N TRP A 161 -22.15 0.47 -6.08
CA TRP A 161 -20.74 0.24 -6.43
C TRP A 161 -20.46 -1.22 -6.80
N SER A 162 -21.25 -2.16 -6.28
CA SER A 162 -21.10 -3.60 -6.49
C SER A 162 -21.40 -4.06 -7.91
N THR A 163 -22.12 -3.26 -8.70
CA THR A 163 -22.60 -3.59 -10.05
C THR A 163 -21.73 -3.04 -11.18
N LEU A 164 -20.67 -2.26 -10.87
CA LEU A 164 -19.68 -1.78 -11.85
C LEU A 164 -18.43 -2.68 -11.95
N GLY A 165 -18.25 -3.61 -11.01
CA GLY A 165 -17.23 -4.65 -11.04
C GLY A 165 -17.75 -5.90 -11.74
N GLY A 166 -17.68 -5.94 -13.06
CA GLY A 166 -18.06 -7.12 -13.84
C GLY A 166 -17.29 -8.37 -13.37
N GLY A 167 -18.02 -9.35 -12.86
CA GLY A 167 -17.71 -10.79 -12.94
C GLY A 167 -16.29 -11.25 -12.56
N ALA A 168 -15.55 -10.51 -11.74
CA ALA A 168 -14.35 -11.03 -11.11
C ALA A 168 -14.81 -11.80 -9.88
N SER A 169 -14.67 -13.12 -9.91
CA SER A 169 -14.72 -13.95 -8.70
C SER A 169 -13.96 -13.20 -7.61
N ALA A 170 -14.65 -12.82 -6.53
CA ALA A 170 -14.00 -12.25 -5.37
C ALA A 170 -12.93 -13.25 -4.94
N ALA A 171 -11.68 -12.96 -5.28
CA ALA A 171 -10.55 -13.68 -4.75
C ALA A 171 -10.66 -13.49 -3.25
N GLN A 172 -11.06 -14.55 -2.56
CA GLN A 172 -11.21 -14.55 -1.12
C GLN A 172 -9.86 -14.11 -0.56
N GLU A 173 -9.83 -12.90 0.02
CA GLU A 173 -8.60 -12.41 0.63
C GLU A 173 -8.17 -13.46 1.67
N PRO A 174 -6.89 -13.87 1.68
CA PRO A 174 -6.42 -14.88 2.60
C PRO A 174 -6.72 -14.43 4.04
N SER A 175 -7.54 -15.21 4.75
CA SER A 175 -7.89 -14.94 6.14
C SER A 175 -6.62 -14.92 6.99
N VAL A 176 -6.35 -13.82 7.67
CA VAL A 176 -5.24 -13.72 8.62
C VAL A 176 -5.61 -14.56 9.85
N PRO A 177 -4.78 -15.55 10.25
CA PRO A 177 -5.01 -16.27 11.50
C PRO A 177 -4.83 -15.28 12.66
N VAL A 178 -5.90 -15.06 13.43
CA VAL A 178 -5.89 -14.18 14.61
C VAL A 178 -6.04 -15.02 15.90
N PRO A 179 -5.35 -14.68 16.99
CA PRO A 179 -5.54 -15.33 18.28
C PRO A 179 -6.98 -15.22 18.79
N PRO A 180 -7.45 -16.17 19.62
CA PRO A 180 -8.77 -16.08 20.25
C PRO A 180 -8.93 -14.77 21.03
N GLY A 181 -10.05 -14.08 20.82
CA GLY A 181 -10.36 -12.83 21.51
C GLY A 181 -9.72 -11.57 20.91
N PHE A 182 -9.03 -11.68 19.77
CA PHE A 182 -8.58 -10.51 19.02
C PHE A 182 -9.72 -9.98 18.13
N ASP A 183 -10.18 -8.76 18.40
CA ASP A 183 -11.12 -8.05 17.52
C ASP A 183 -10.34 -7.28 16.45
N GLU A 184 -10.28 -7.86 15.25
CA GLU A 184 -9.58 -7.24 14.11
C GLU A 184 -10.15 -5.88 13.72
N LYS A 185 -11.47 -5.71 13.79
CA LYS A 185 -12.12 -4.47 13.35
C LYS A 185 -11.79 -3.34 14.32
N GLU A 186 -11.98 -3.58 15.62
CA GLU A 186 -11.66 -2.61 16.66
C GLU A 186 -10.17 -2.24 16.62
N PHE A 187 -9.30 -3.24 16.47
CA PHE A 187 -7.86 -3.01 16.37
C PHE A 187 -7.49 -2.15 15.15
N LEU A 188 -8.05 -2.43 13.97
CA LEU A 188 -7.76 -1.65 12.76
C LEU A 188 -8.30 -0.21 12.83
N GLU A 189 -9.45 0.01 13.46
CA GLU A 189 -9.94 1.37 13.76
C GLU A 189 -8.97 2.11 14.67
N GLY A 190 -8.51 1.47 15.76
CA GLY A 190 -7.50 2.01 16.66
C GLY A 190 -6.17 2.30 15.96
N ALA A 191 -5.72 1.42 15.07
CA ALA A 191 -4.48 1.58 14.32
C ALA A 191 -4.52 2.80 13.39
N LYS A 192 -5.67 3.09 12.74
CA LYS A 192 -5.85 4.29 11.92
C LYS A 192 -5.84 5.58 12.75
N VAL A 193 -6.43 5.54 13.95
CA VAL A 193 -6.38 6.67 14.89
C VAL A 193 -4.94 6.91 15.35
N ALA A 194 -4.21 5.85 15.69
CA ALA A 194 -2.79 5.93 16.07
C ALA A 194 -1.93 6.51 14.93
N PHE A 195 -2.14 6.06 13.70
CA PHE A 195 -1.45 6.60 12.52
C PHE A 195 -1.64 8.13 12.41
N SER A 196 -2.90 8.58 12.42
CA SER A 196 -3.23 10.00 12.25
C SER A 196 -2.70 10.85 13.40
N ARG A 197 -2.77 10.34 14.64
CA ARG A 197 -2.24 11.02 15.83
C ARG A 197 -0.72 11.16 15.75
N LEU A 198 -0.02 10.07 15.46
CA LEU A 198 1.44 10.07 15.39
C LEU A 198 1.97 11.00 14.29
N GLN A 199 1.29 11.07 13.13
CA GLN A 199 1.62 12.07 12.10
C GLN A 199 1.38 13.50 12.61
N GLY A 200 0.21 13.77 13.22
CA GLY A 200 -0.09 15.09 13.76
C GLY A 200 0.89 15.55 14.85
N SER A 201 1.24 14.65 15.78
CA SER A 201 2.22 14.93 16.84
C SER A 201 3.63 15.10 16.28
N TRP A 202 3.99 14.38 15.21
CA TRP A 202 5.24 14.59 14.49
C TRP A 202 5.30 15.97 13.84
N ASP A 203 4.26 16.36 13.11
CA ASP A 203 4.13 17.66 12.46
C ASP A 203 4.15 18.82 13.47
N ALA A 204 3.59 18.60 14.66
CA ALA A 204 3.62 19.56 15.77
C ALA A 204 4.93 19.53 16.60
N ARG A 205 5.83 18.57 16.33
CA ARG A 205 7.01 18.25 17.16
C ARG A 205 6.68 17.96 18.64
N ASP A 206 5.51 17.39 18.90
CA ASP A 206 5.10 16.94 20.23
C ASP A 206 5.66 15.53 20.52
N LEU A 207 6.94 15.48 20.89
CA LEU A 207 7.64 14.22 21.21
C LEU A 207 7.14 13.59 22.51
N GLU A 208 6.46 14.37 23.35
CA GLU A 208 5.91 13.92 24.64
C GLU A 208 4.60 13.14 24.43
N ASP A 209 3.76 13.59 23.50
CA ASP A 209 2.61 12.83 23.03
C ASP A 209 3.03 11.55 22.31
N ILE A 210 4.00 11.64 21.38
CA ILE A 210 4.52 10.46 20.66
C ILE A 210 4.99 9.39 21.64
N ALA A 211 5.71 9.78 22.69
CA ALA A 211 6.27 8.85 23.69
C ALA A 211 5.23 7.96 24.38
N GLN A 212 3.95 8.33 24.36
CA GLN A 212 2.86 7.54 24.96
C GLN A 212 2.40 6.37 24.07
N PHE A 213 2.67 6.44 22.76
CA PHE A 213 2.12 5.49 21.77
C PHE A 213 3.18 4.64 21.08
N VAL A 214 4.46 4.82 21.42
CA VAL A 214 5.57 4.14 20.78
C VAL A 214 6.41 3.36 21.78
N SER A 215 7.16 2.36 21.31
CA SER A 215 8.14 1.66 22.13
C SER A 215 9.36 2.55 22.42
N PRO A 216 10.14 2.29 23.49
CA PRO A 216 11.34 3.07 23.79
C PRO A 216 12.36 3.10 22.64
N ALA A 217 12.45 2.00 21.87
CA ALA A 217 13.34 1.91 20.72
C ALA A 217 12.88 2.82 19.57
N VAL A 218 11.58 2.82 19.26
CA VAL A 218 10.98 3.72 18.26
C VAL A 218 11.10 5.17 18.69
N LEU A 219 10.90 5.49 19.98
CA LEU A 219 11.05 6.86 20.49
C LEU A 219 12.48 7.39 20.32
N ALA A 220 13.49 6.56 20.56
CA ALA A 220 14.88 6.95 20.39
C ALA A 220 15.18 7.34 18.93
N GLU A 221 14.72 6.54 17.98
CA GLU A 221 14.85 6.84 16.55
C GLU A 221 14.10 8.11 16.15
N ILE A 222 12.85 8.28 16.60
CA ILE A 222 12.06 9.49 16.30
C ILE A 222 12.76 10.75 16.82
N ARG A 223 13.37 10.70 18.02
CA ARG A 223 14.14 11.82 18.58
C ARG A 223 15.36 12.14 17.73
N GLU A 224 16.07 11.13 17.24
CA GLU A 224 17.20 11.32 16.34
C GLU A 224 16.74 11.97 15.02
N GLN A 225 15.65 11.49 14.43
CA GLN A 225 15.09 12.07 13.21
C GLN A 225 14.61 13.51 13.41
N ALA A 226 13.97 13.82 14.55
CA ALA A 226 13.55 15.18 14.88
C ALA A 226 14.74 16.12 15.10
N ALA A 227 15.88 15.62 15.59
CA ALA A 227 17.11 16.40 15.71
C ALA A 227 17.77 16.65 14.34
N GLN A 228 17.67 15.69 13.40
CA GLN A 228 18.15 15.83 12.02
C GLN A 228 17.27 16.76 11.18
N ASP A 229 15.97 16.81 11.47
CA ASP A 229 14.96 17.63 10.79
C ASP A 229 14.19 18.49 11.80
N PRO A 230 14.71 19.66 12.21
CA PRO A 230 14.08 20.48 13.25
C PRO A 230 12.80 21.19 12.80
N THR A 231 12.49 21.21 11.49
CA THR A 231 11.36 21.95 10.92
C THR A 231 10.50 21.03 10.06
N PRO A 232 9.56 20.25 10.64
CA PRO A 232 8.75 19.34 9.87
C PRO A 232 7.82 20.06 8.91
N SER A 233 7.42 19.30 7.90
CA SER A 233 6.32 19.65 7.02
C SER A 233 4.99 19.38 7.72
N ARG A 234 3.88 19.77 7.07
CA ARG A 234 2.54 19.53 7.59
C ARG A 234 1.85 18.53 6.68
N THR A 235 1.80 17.31 7.16
CA THR A 235 1.18 16.18 6.49
C THR A 235 -0.34 16.32 6.53
N GLU A 236 -0.96 16.27 5.35
CA GLU A 236 -2.41 16.16 5.22
C GLU A 236 -2.77 14.81 4.62
N ILE A 237 -3.47 14.01 5.41
CA ILE A 237 -3.95 12.69 5.02
C ILE A 237 -5.25 12.86 4.24
N LEU A 238 -5.22 12.51 2.96
CA LEU A 238 -6.38 12.57 2.05
C LEU A 238 -7.17 11.27 2.07
N MET A 239 -6.48 10.13 2.20
CA MET A 239 -7.09 8.81 2.30
C MET A 239 -6.20 7.89 3.16
N LEU A 240 -6.82 7.09 4.03
CA LEU A 240 -6.13 6.15 4.91
C LEU A 240 -6.82 4.78 4.89
N ASN A 241 -6.19 3.83 4.20
CA ASN A 241 -6.59 2.44 4.21
C ASN A 241 -5.66 1.62 5.10
N ALA A 242 -6.20 0.62 5.77
CA ALA A 242 -5.45 -0.28 6.63
C ALA A 242 -5.97 -1.71 6.46
N ARG A 243 -5.06 -2.68 6.46
CA ARG A 243 -5.39 -4.12 6.48
C ARG A 243 -4.44 -4.85 7.41
N LEU A 244 -4.96 -5.83 8.14
CA LEU A 244 -4.15 -6.69 8.98
C LEU A 244 -3.32 -7.63 8.11
N LEU A 245 -2.04 -7.77 8.42
CA LEU A 245 -1.15 -8.73 7.74
C LEU A 245 -0.92 -9.98 8.58
N GLU A 246 -0.74 -9.80 9.88
CA GLU A 246 -0.37 -10.87 10.80
C GLU A 246 -0.72 -10.47 12.24
N VAL A 247 -1.13 -11.43 13.05
CA VAL A 247 -1.10 -11.32 14.51
C VAL A 247 -0.41 -12.56 15.05
N ARG A 248 0.65 -12.36 15.83
CA ARG A 248 1.43 -13.44 16.40
C ARG A 248 1.76 -13.18 17.85
N GLN A 249 1.80 -14.24 18.64
CA GLN A 249 2.22 -14.19 20.03
C GLN A 249 3.69 -14.60 20.13
N GLU A 250 4.51 -13.73 20.71
CA GLU A 250 5.95 -13.92 20.93
C GLU A 250 6.23 -13.91 22.43
N GLY A 251 6.23 -15.08 23.07
CA GLY A 251 6.45 -15.18 24.51
C GLY A 251 5.33 -14.49 25.30
N GLN A 252 5.67 -13.43 26.04
CA GLN A 252 4.71 -12.59 26.79
C GLN A 252 4.26 -11.36 26.00
N ARG A 253 4.41 -11.35 24.67
CA ARG A 253 4.01 -10.22 23.82
C ARG A 253 3.08 -10.69 22.72
N THR A 254 2.16 -9.82 22.33
CA THR A 254 1.43 -9.96 21.08
C THR A 254 1.88 -8.88 20.12
N VAL A 255 2.22 -9.29 18.91
CA VAL A 255 2.61 -8.40 17.81
C VAL A 255 1.54 -8.47 16.73
N ALA A 256 1.01 -7.31 16.36
CA ALA A 256 0.07 -7.15 15.26
C ALA A 256 0.71 -6.30 14.16
N THR A 257 0.75 -6.84 12.94
CA THR A 257 1.37 -6.21 11.78
C THR A 257 0.27 -5.66 10.88
N VAL A 258 0.30 -4.36 10.58
CA VAL A 258 -0.72 -3.67 9.77
C VAL A 258 -0.06 -3.08 8.53
N PHE A 259 -0.68 -3.29 7.38
CA PHE A 259 -0.33 -2.57 6.15
C PHE A 259 -1.21 -1.34 6.02
N PHE A 260 -0.57 -0.20 5.82
CA PHE A 260 -1.19 1.08 5.52
C PHE A 260 -0.97 1.44 4.05
N ASP A 261 -2.02 1.92 3.40
CA ASP A 261 -1.99 2.54 2.08
C ASP A 261 -2.63 3.92 2.19
N VAL A 262 -1.80 4.94 2.06
CA VAL A 262 -2.09 6.31 2.46
C VAL A 262 -1.90 7.23 1.27
N PHE A 263 -2.91 8.02 0.97
CA PHE A 263 -2.77 9.14 0.05
C PHE A 263 -2.63 10.41 0.87
N LEU A 264 -1.51 11.12 0.73
CA LEU A 264 -1.18 12.27 1.56
C LEU A 264 -0.46 13.36 0.76
N ARG A 265 -0.34 14.55 1.33
CA ARG A 265 0.58 15.60 0.88
C ARG A 265 1.36 16.13 2.07
N GLU A 266 2.65 16.38 1.90
CA GLU A 266 3.53 16.85 2.98
C GLU A 266 3.48 18.38 3.13
N SER A 267 3.01 19.12 2.12
CA SER A 267 2.70 20.54 2.25
C SER A 267 1.51 20.96 1.38
N PRO A 268 0.84 22.08 1.68
CA PRO A 268 -0.27 22.57 0.86
C PRO A 268 0.13 22.89 -0.59
N ALA A 269 1.40 23.21 -0.82
CA ALA A 269 1.96 23.51 -2.14
C ALA A 269 2.51 22.25 -2.85
N ALA A 270 2.72 21.15 -2.12
CA ALA A 270 3.19 19.89 -2.69
C ALA A 270 2.07 19.11 -3.37
N GLY A 271 2.46 18.27 -4.33
CA GLY A 271 1.56 17.27 -4.89
C GLY A 271 1.17 16.21 -3.86
N SER A 272 0.03 15.57 -4.07
CA SER A 272 -0.35 14.38 -3.31
C SER A 272 0.42 13.16 -3.80
N GLU A 273 0.90 12.34 -2.88
CA GLU A 273 1.57 11.08 -3.15
C GLU A 273 0.88 9.90 -2.45
N GLN A 274 1.16 8.70 -2.95
CA GLN A 274 0.72 7.45 -2.32
C GLN A 274 1.90 6.82 -1.57
N VAL A 275 1.69 6.59 -0.27
CA VAL A 275 2.67 6.01 0.65
C VAL A 275 2.15 4.66 1.13
N ARG A 276 2.99 3.64 1.05
CA ARG A 276 2.69 2.28 1.51
C ARG A 276 3.68 1.86 2.57
N GLU A 277 3.16 1.54 3.75
CA GLU A 277 3.97 1.24 4.93
C GLU A 277 3.42 0.02 5.67
N VAL A 278 4.30 -0.69 6.36
CA VAL A 278 3.95 -1.76 7.31
C VAL A 278 4.34 -1.32 8.70
N TRP A 279 3.36 -1.26 9.59
CA TRP A 279 3.55 -0.87 10.98
C TRP A 279 3.40 -2.10 11.88
N HIS A 280 4.28 -2.22 12.86
CA HIS A 280 4.28 -3.29 13.85
C HIS A 280 3.83 -2.71 15.18
N PHE A 281 2.74 -3.24 15.73
CA PHE A 281 2.23 -2.87 17.04
C PHE A 281 2.53 -3.97 18.03
N LEU A 282 2.98 -3.60 19.22
CA LEU A 282 3.26 -4.51 20.33
C LEU A 282 2.29 -4.25 21.48
N ARG A 283 1.92 -5.31 22.19
CA ARG A 283 1.27 -5.26 23.49
C ARG A 283 1.89 -6.33 24.40
N GLU A 284 2.21 -5.97 25.63
CA GLU A 284 2.67 -6.91 26.65
C GLU A 284 1.46 -7.65 27.23
N GLU A 285 1.53 -8.97 27.26
CA GLU A 285 0.53 -9.85 27.84
C GLU A 285 0.75 -9.96 29.36
N GLY A 286 -0.35 -10.08 30.12
CA GLY A 286 -0.29 -10.19 31.58
C GLY A 286 -0.06 -8.86 32.33
N VAL A 287 0.10 -7.75 31.61
CA VAL A 287 0.08 -6.40 32.19
C VAL A 287 -1.34 -5.82 32.03
N ALA A 288 -2.06 -5.72 33.15
CA ALA A 288 -3.43 -5.22 33.14
C ALA A 288 -3.48 -3.76 32.63
N GLY A 289 -4.25 -3.54 31.58
CA GLY A 289 -4.39 -2.21 30.97
C GLY A 289 -3.24 -1.78 30.07
N ASP A 290 -2.31 -2.67 29.69
CA ASP A 290 -1.31 -2.33 28.68
C ASP A 290 -1.99 -2.04 27.34
N MET A 291 -1.46 -1.04 26.64
CA MET A 291 -2.00 -0.53 25.39
C MET A 291 -1.09 -0.93 24.23
N TRP A 292 -1.69 -1.04 23.05
CA TRP A 292 -0.91 -1.22 21.82
C TRP A 292 0.02 -0.03 21.59
N ARG A 293 1.29 -0.31 21.33
CA ARG A 293 2.32 0.68 21.02
C ARG A 293 2.98 0.35 19.69
N LEU A 294 3.32 1.37 18.92
CA LEU A 294 4.11 1.23 17.70
C LEU A 294 5.52 0.77 18.05
N ASP A 295 5.95 -0.36 17.51
CA ASP A 295 7.28 -0.95 17.68
C ASP A 295 8.15 -0.86 16.43
N GLY A 296 7.59 -0.51 15.28
CA GLY A 296 8.38 -0.30 14.08
C GLY A 296 7.57 0.06 12.85
N ILE A 297 8.23 0.70 11.91
CA ILE A 297 7.72 1.08 10.59
C ILE A 297 8.65 0.46 9.55
N GLN A 298 8.09 -0.17 8.53
CA GLN A 298 8.81 -0.65 7.36
C GLN A 298 8.20 -0.06 6.11
N GLN A 299 9.05 0.47 5.23
CA GLN A 299 8.65 0.86 3.89
C GLN A 299 8.51 -0.38 3.00
N LEU A 300 7.63 -0.31 2.01
CA LEU A 300 7.64 -1.26 0.91
C LEU A 300 8.56 -0.72 -0.20
N GLU A 301 9.31 -1.62 -0.85
CA GLU A 301 10.07 -1.27 -2.04
C GLU A 301 9.10 -0.79 -3.14
N GLY A 302 9.43 0.37 -3.72
CA GLY A 302 8.66 0.99 -4.81
C GLY A 302 8.80 0.25 -6.14
#